data_AF-E1WXQ2-F1
#
_entry.id   AF-E1WXQ2-F1
#
_cell.length_a   1.000
_cell.length_b   1.000
_cell.length_c   1.000
_cell.angle_alpha   90.00
_cell.angle_beta   90.00
_cell.angle_gamma   90.00
#
_symmetry.space_group_name_H-M   'P 1'
#
loop_
_entity.id
_entity.type
_entity.pdbx_description
1 polymer ?
#
loop_
_entity_poly.entity_id
_entity_poly.type
_entity_poly.pdbx_seq_one_letter_code
_entity_poly.pdbx_strand_id
1 'polypeptide(L)'
;MGTMKKILLYFKLQLRLFLILICTTSIPLLLVYLYSPYEWDKLYWLFITFIFALKVVFYKDAPYKKKITPLVREMLTKEYKRVPSKMEVVARIEDMINARDVMLLSSALLIVVITILFSKL
;
A
#
# COMPACT_ATOMS: atom_id res chain seq x y z
N MET A 1 3.44 -12.04 -18.67
CA MET A 1 4.43 -11.49 -17.71
C MET A 1 4.17 -12.15 -16.35
N GLY A 2 5.10 -12.98 -15.86
CA GLY A 2 4.85 -13.84 -14.69
C GLY A 2 4.44 -13.07 -13.43
N THR A 3 3.54 -13.65 -12.63
CA THR A 3 2.92 -13.06 -11.44
C THR A 3 3.95 -12.47 -10.46
N MET A 4 5.09 -13.14 -10.29
CA MET A 4 6.21 -12.66 -9.46
C MET A 4 6.79 -11.32 -9.94
N LYS A 5 6.89 -11.10 -11.26
CA LYS A 5 7.42 -9.84 -11.83
C LYS A 5 6.46 -8.67 -11.58
N LYS A 6 5.15 -8.93 -11.50
CA LYS A 6 4.15 -7.90 -11.19
C LYS A 6 4.20 -7.48 -9.72
N ILE A 7 4.32 -8.42 -8.79
CA ILE A 7 4.40 -8.11 -7.35
C ILE A 7 5.64 -7.27 -7.04
N LEU A 8 6.80 -7.64 -7.60
CA LEU A 8 8.04 -6.86 -7.47
C LEU A 8 7.89 -5.44 -8.04
N LEU A 9 7.20 -5.31 -9.18
CA LEU A 9 6.90 -4.00 -9.77
C LEU A 9 6.00 -3.16 -8.84
N TYR A 10 4.98 -3.77 -8.24
CA TYR A 10 4.06 -3.08 -7.33
C TYR A 10 4.79 -2.59 -6.06
N PHE A 11 5.63 -3.43 -5.48
CA PHE A 11 6.50 -3.02 -4.38
C PHE A 11 7.43 -1.89 -4.80
N LYS A 12 8.11 -2.00 -5.94
CA LYS A 12 9.00 -0.94 -6.43
C LYS A 12 8.25 0.40 -6.64
N LEU A 13 7.02 0.35 -7.15
CA LEU A 13 6.20 1.54 -7.42
C LEU A 13 5.61 2.18 -6.16
N GLN A 14 5.31 1.40 -5.13
CA GLN A 14 4.60 1.87 -3.93
C GLN A 14 5.35 1.60 -2.61
N LEU A 15 6.66 1.31 -2.65
CA LEU A 15 7.47 1.03 -1.46
C LEU A 15 7.39 2.17 -0.44
N ARG A 16 7.45 3.43 -0.92
CA ARG A 16 7.34 4.60 -0.05
C ARG A 16 6.01 4.63 0.70
N LEU A 17 4.92 4.29 0.01
CA LEU A 17 3.61 4.20 0.63
C LEU A 17 3.58 3.09 1.69
N PHE A 18 4.08 1.91 1.35
CA PHE A 18 4.13 0.77 2.25
C PHE A 18 4.93 1.08 3.53
N LEU A 19 6.10 1.73 3.40
CA LEU A 19 6.90 2.16 4.54
C LEU A 19 6.17 3.17 5.42
N ILE A 20 5.45 4.14 4.82
CA ILE A 20 4.64 5.10 5.58
C ILE A 20 3.55 4.36 6.37
N LEU A 21 2.85 3.42 5.75
CA LEU A 21 1.80 2.63 6.40
C LEU A 21 2.36 1.81 7.57
N ILE A 22 3.49 1.14 7.39
CA ILE A 22 4.16 0.39 8.46
C ILE A 22 4.55 1.32 9.61
N CYS A 23 5.18 2.45 9.31
CA CYS A 23 5.64 3.39 10.33
C CYS A 23 4.50 4.03 11.12
N THR A 24 3.34 4.25 10.50
CA THR A 24 2.19 4.87 11.18
C THR A 24 1.26 3.87 11.85
N THR A 25 1.36 2.57 11.52
CA THR A 25 0.43 1.56 12.05
C THR A 25 1.16 0.42 12.75
N SER A 26 1.91 -0.40 12.00
CA SER A 26 2.56 -1.60 12.53
C SER A 26 3.61 -1.30 13.60
N ILE A 27 4.43 -0.24 13.43
CA ILE A 27 5.45 0.12 14.43
C ILE A 27 4.81 0.59 15.74
N PRO A 28 3.85 1.55 15.74
CA PRO A 28 3.15 1.93 16.97
C PRO A 28 2.47 0.75 17.66
N LEU A 29 1.81 -0.13 16.91
CA LEU A 29 1.19 -1.33 17.48
C LEU A 29 2.22 -2.24 18.16
N LEU A 30 3.34 -2.49 17.48
CA LEU A 30 4.43 -3.32 18.00
C LEU A 30 5.06 -2.70 19.27
N LEU A 31 5.23 -1.38 19.29
CA LEU A 31 5.70 -0.67 20.50
C LEU A 31 4.71 -0.80 21.66
N VAL A 32 3.41 -0.70 21.40
CA VAL A 32 2.39 -0.89 22.44
C VAL A 32 2.44 -2.32 22.98
N TYR A 33 2.54 -3.34 22.13
CA TYR A 33 2.63 -4.73 22.58
C TYR A 33 3.92 -5.05 23.34
N LEU A 34 5.02 -4.37 23.04
CA LEU A 34 6.30 -4.59 23.74
C LEU A 34 6.42 -3.84 25.07
N TYR A 35 5.86 -2.63 25.17
CA TYR A 35 6.19 -1.70 26.25
C TYR A 35 4.98 -1.21 27.05
N SER A 36 3.76 -1.41 26.57
CA SER A 36 2.59 -0.94 27.31
C SER A 36 2.30 -1.87 28.50
N PRO A 37 2.17 -1.33 29.72
CA PRO A 37 1.79 -2.12 30.89
C PRO A 37 0.28 -2.47 30.91
N TYR A 38 -0.48 -1.97 29.94
CA TYR A 38 -1.93 -2.12 29.87
C TYR A 38 -2.32 -3.20 28.86
N GLU A 39 -3.31 -4.02 29.22
CA GLU A 39 -3.89 -5.01 28.32
C GLU A 39 -4.95 -4.34 27.43
N TRP A 40 -4.53 -3.93 26.24
CA TRP A 40 -5.43 -3.37 25.24
C TRP A 40 -6.07 -4.47 24.39
N ASP A 41 -7.22 -4.95 24.83
CA ASP A 41 -8.02 -5.89 24.03
C ASP A 41 -8.42 -5.27 22.69
N LYS A 42 -8.27 -6.06 21.62
CA LYS A 42 -8.72 -5.71 20.26
C LYS A 42 -8.07 -4.44 19.68
N LEU A 43 -6.95 -3.97 20.23
CA LEU A 43 -6.25 -2.77 19.73
C LEU A 43 -5.91 -2.86 18.23
N TYR A 44 -5.66 -4.07 17.73
CA TYR A 44 -5.42 -4.32 16.32
C TYR A 44 -6.57 -3.86 15.41
N TRP A 45 -7.82 -3.91 15.88
CA TRP A 45 -8.97 -3.39 15.14
C TRP A 45 -8.89 -1.88 14.92
N LEU A 46 -8.34 -1.11 15.88
CA LEU A 46 -8.14 0.33 15.71
C LEU A 46 -7.19 0.60 14.53
N PHE A 47 -6.07 -0.11 14.46
CA PHE A 47 -5.10 0.07 13.39
C PHE A 47 -5.60 -0.44 12.04
N ILE A 48 -6.33 -1.56 12.00
CA ILE A 48 -6.95 -2.06 10.76
C ILE A 48 -8.00 -1.07 10.25
N THR A 49 -8.92 -0.62 11.10
CA THR A 49 -9.94 0.36 10.73
C THR A 49 -9.32 1.69 10.30
N PHE A 50 -8.23 2.11 10.93
CA PHE A 50 -7.47 3.29 10.51
C PHE A 50 -6.89 3.15 9.09
N ILE A 51 -6.31 2.00 8.72
CA ILE A 51 -5.83 1.76 7.34
C ILE A 51 -6.98 1.88 6.33
N PHE A 52 -8.15 1.30 6.64
CA PHE A 52 -9.31 1.42 5.76
C PHE A 52 -9.85 2.86 5.69
N ALA A 53 -9.88 3.57 6.80
CA ALA A 53 -10.26 4.99 6.83
C ALA A 53 -9.32 5.84 5.95
N LEU A 54 -8.00 5.58 6.00
CA LEU A 54 -7.04 6.24 5.12
C LEU A 54 -7.38 6.02 3.65
N LYS A 55 -7.74 4.79 3.24
CA LYS A 55 -8.19 4.49 1.87
C LYS A 55 -9.38 5.37 1.49
N VAL A 56 -10.42 5.41 2.32
CA VAL A 56 -11.65 6.15 2.01
C VAL A 56 -11.40 7.66 1.91
N VAL A 57 -10.61 8.23 2.83
CA VAL A 57 -10.38 9.68 2.91
C VAL A 57 -9.41 10.16 1.84
N PHE A 58 -8.27 9.48 1.68
CA PHE A 58 -7.14 9.99 0.88
C PHE A 58 -6.96 9.29 -0.47
N TYR A 59 -7.55 8.11 -0.69
CA TYR A 59 -7.29 7.28 -1.88
C TYR A 59 -8.48 7.31 -2.84
N LYS A 60 -8.85 8.52 -3.26
CA LYS A 60 -9.84 8.71 -4.33
C LYS A 60 -9.18 8.44 -5.69
N ASP A 61 -9.69 7.45 -6.43
CA ASP A 61 -9.10 7.01 -7.70
C ASP A 61 -9.12 8.07 -8.79
N ALA A 62 -10.22 8.79 -8.96
CA ALA A 62 -10.37 9.79 -10.04
C ALA A 62 -9.32 10.93 -9.98
N PRO A 63 -9.12 11.63 -8.84
CA PRO A 63 -8.07 12.65 -8.75
C PRO A 63 -6.66 12.04 -8.80
N TYR A 64 -6.48 10.82 -8.27
CA TYR A 64 -5.19 10.14 -8.34
C TYR A 64 -4.81 9.81 -9.79
N LYS A 65 -5.72 9.21 -10.56
CA LYS A 65 -5.56 8.93 -12.00
C LYS A 65 -5.09 10.17 -12.75
N LYS A 66 -5.79 11.30 -12.61
CA LYS A 66 -5.41 12.56 -13.26
C LYS A 66 -3.99 13.00 -12.93
N LYS A 67 -3.57 12.85 -11.67
CA LYS A 67 -2.22 13.23 -11.20
C LYS A 67 -1.13 12.31 -11.75
N ILE A 68 -1.38 11.00 -11.82
CA ILE A 68 -0.34 10.03 -12.23
C ILE A 68 -0.23 9.82 -13.73
N THR A 69 -1.27 10.12 -14.52
CA THR A 69 -1.24 9.98 -15.99
C THR A 69 -0.01 10.61 -16.65
N PRO A 70 0.33 11.89 -16.41
CA PRO A 70 1.53 12.48 -17.03
C PRO A 70 2.83 11.79 -16.58
N LEU A 71 2.94 11.43 -15.29
CA LEU A 71 4.11 10.74 -14.72
C LEU A 71 4.30 9.34 -15.31
N VAL A 72 3.21 8.59 -15.46
CA VAL A 72 3.21 7.25 -16.06
C VAL A 72 3.64 7.31 -17.52
N ARG A 73 3.14 8.30 -18.26
CA ARG A 73 3.54 8.50 -19.66
C ARG A 73 5.03 8.79 -19.78
N GLU A 74 5.57 9.64 -18.93
CA GLU A 74 7.01 9.94 -18.90
C GLU A 74 7.84 8.69 -18.52
N MET A 75 7.43 7.95 -17.49
CA MET A 75 8.08 6.71 -17.07
C MET A 75 8.13 5.67 -18.20
N LEU A 76 6.99 5.42 -18.86
CA LEU A 76 6.91 4.48 -19.98
C LEU A 76 7.73 4.94 -21.18
N THR A 77 7.79 6.25 -21.43
CA THR A 77 8.62 6.82 -22.51
C THR A 77 10.10 6.54 -22.25
N LYS A 78 10.56 6.72 -21.01
CA LYS A 78 11.94 6.39 -20.60
C LYS A 78 12.21 4.88 -20.63
N GLU A 79 11.24 4.06 -20.20
CA GLU A 79 11.37 2.60 -20.13
C GLU A 79 11.42 1.96 -21.53
N TYR A 80 10.53 2.38 -22.43
CA TYR A 80 10.41 1.79 -23.77
C TYR A 80 11.22 2.53 -24.84
N LYS A 81 11.81 3.69 -24.50
CA LYS A 81 12.52 4.58 -25.45
C LYS A 81 11.69 4.95 -26.68
N ARG A 82 10.35 4.92 -26.56
CA ARG A 82 9.38 5.29 -27.60
C ARG A 82 8.15 5.93 -26.96
N VAL A 83 7.32 6.58 -27.77
CA VAL A 83 6.03 7.09 -27.32
C VAL A 83 5.11 5.90 -26.96
N PRO A 84 4.62 5.81 -25.71
CA PRO A 84 3.72 4.73 -25.31
C PRO A 84 2.31 4.96 -25.88
N SER A 85 1.61 3.86 -26.18
CA SER A 85 0.23 3.93 -26.62
C SER A 85 -0.71 4.32 -25.46
N LYS A 86 -1.90 4.82 -25.80
CA LYS A 86 -2.92 5.16 -24.79
C LYS A 86 -3.27 3.94 -23.91
N MET A 87 -3.37 2.75 -24.50
CA MET A 87 -3.64 1.51 -23.78
C MET A 87 -2.52 1.14 -22.79
N GLU A 88 -1.26 1.31 -23.18
CA GLU A 88 -0.11 1.03 -22.29
C GLU A 88 -0.09 1.94 -21.06
N VAL A 89 -0.41 3.22 -21.28
CA VAL A 89 -0.53 4.20 -20.19
C VAL A 89 -1.67 3.83 -19.26
N VAL A 90 -2.85 3.49 -19.79
CA VAL A 90 -4.01 3.08 -18.98
C VAL A 90 -3.72 1.83 -18.17
N ALA A 91 -3.14 0.79 -18.79
CA ALA A 91 -2.77 -0.44 -18.10
C ALA A 91 -1.78 -0.19 -16.95
N ARG A 92 -0.77 0.67 -17.16
CA ARG A 92 0.20 1.00 -16.11
C ARG A 92 -0.43 1.85 -14.99
N ILE A 93 -1.39 2.72 -15.31
CA ILE A 93 -2.16 3.47 -14.30
C ILE A 93 -2.98 2.51 -13.44
N GLU A 94 -3.65 1.53 -14.05
CA GLU A 94 -4.40 0.51 -13.32
C GLU A 94 -3.49 -0.35 -12.44
N ASP A 95 -2.33 -0.76 -12.96
CA ASP A 95 -1.30 -1.44 -12.18
C ASP A 95 -0.86 -0.60 -10.95
N MET A 96 -0.71 0.72 -11.09
CA MET A 96 -0.34 1.59 -9.97
C MET A 96 -1.44 1.71 -8.91
N ILE A 97 -2.71 1.69 -9.31
CA ILE A 97 -3.85 1.73 -8.39
C ILE A 97 -3.96 0.41 -7.65
N ASN A 98 -3.93 -0.70 -8.39
CA ASN A 98 -3.95 -2.04 -7.82
C ASN A 98 -2.77 -2.25 -6.86
N ALA A 99 -1.57 -1.73 -7.20
CA ALA A 99 -0.42 -1.75 -6.30
C ALA A 99 -0.70 -1.05 -4.96
N ARG A 100 -1.40 0.10 -4.93
CA ARG A 100 -1.75 0.78 -3.67
C ARG A 100 -2.69 -0.08 -2.83
N ASP A 101 -3.68 -0.68 -3.46
CA ASP A 101 -4.63 -1.56 -2.78
C ASP A 101 -3.95 -2.80 -2.19
N VAL A 102 -3.04 -3.40 -2.95
CA VAL A 102 -2.20 -4.51 -2.46
C VAL A 102 -1.33 -4.07 -1.29
N MET A 103 -0.74 -2.86 -1.31
CA MET A 103 0.04 -2.35 -0.17
C MET A 103 -0.80 -2.08 1.07
N LEU A 104 -2.03 -1.58 0.92
CA LEU A 104 -2.94 -1.37 2.05
C LEU A 104 -3.35 -2.70 2.68
N LEU A 105 -3.73 -3.68 1.85
CA LEU A 105 -4.08 -5.01 2.31
C LEU A 105 -2.89 -5.73 2.96
N SER A 106 -1.68 -5.60 2.40
CA SER A 106 -0.50 -6.22 3.00
C SER A 106 -0.12 -5.58 4.34
N SER A 107 -0.29 -4.26 4.49
CA SER A 107 -0.11 -3.58 5.79
C SER A 107 -1.16 -4.02 6.82
N ALA A 108 -2.43 -4.18 6.42
CA ALA A 108 -3.46 -4.70 7.30
C ALA A 108 -3.19 -6.15 7.71
N LEU A 109 -2.74 -6.99 6.77
CA LEU A 109 -2.34 -8.36 7.07
C LEU A 109 -1.13 -8.40 8.02
N LEU A 110 -0.16 -7.50 7.86
CA LEU A 110 0.98 -7.41 8.75
C LEU A 110 0.58 -7.09 10.21
N ILE A 111 -0.43 -6.24 10.41
CA ILE A 111 -1.01 -5.99 11.74
C ILE A 111 -1.54 -7.29 12.34
N VAL A 112 -2.33 -8.06 11.58
CA VAL A 112 -2.88 -9.35 12.05
C VAL A 112 -1.76 -10.32 12.41
N VAL A 113 -0.72 -10.42 11.58
CA VAL A 113 0.45 -11.28 11.87
C VAL A 113 1.15 -10.86 13.16
N ILE A 114 1.39 -9.56 13.37
CA ILE A 114 1.99 -9.05 14.62
C ILE A 114 1.11 -9.43 15.81
N THR A 115 -0.21 -9.23 15.71
CA THR A 115 -1.15 -9.58 16.78
C THR A 115 -1.15 -11.07 17.13
N ILE A 116 -1.07 -11.94 16.12
CA ILE A 116 -0.95 -13.40 16.33
C ILE A 116 0.36 -13.74 17.04
N LEU A 117 1.49 -13.15 16.62
CA LEU A 117 2.80 -13.42 17.24
C LEU A 117 2.83 -13.06 18.73
N PHE A 118 2.08 -12.06 19.14
CA PHE A 118 1.95 -11.66 20.55
C PHE A 118 0.79 -12.35 21.28
N SER A 119 0.09 -13.29 20.63
CA SER A 119 -1.09 -13.98 21.18
C SER A 119 -2.17 -13.03 21.70
N LYS A 120 -2.36 -11.89 21.02
CA LYS A 120 -3.34 -10.83 21.35
C LYS A 120 -4.52 -10.78 20.37
N LEU A 121 -4.79 -11.89 19.66
CA LEU A 121 -5.88 -11.99 18.68
C LEU A 121 -7.21 -12.29 19.35
#